data_AF-A0A225WRT2-F1
#
_entry.id   AF-A0A225WRT2-F1
#
_cell.length_a   1.000
_cell.length_b   1.000
_cell.length_c   1.000
_cell.angle_alpha   90.00
_cell.angle_beta   90.00
_cell.angle_gamma   90.00
#
_symmetry.space_group_name_H-M   'P 1'
#
loop_
_entity.id
_entity.type
_entity.pdbx_description
1 polymer ?
#
loop_
_entity_poly.entity_id
_entity_poly.type
_entity_poly.pdbx_seq_one_letter_code
_entity_poly.pdbx_strand_id
1 'polypeptide(L)'
;MAFNLSNEEEMAGPMASLYIQRGSCAYISAKCKRLQLYNTLAQLLGRMSSPIDSPISAKQTPRVNRSMAALDDYMYRPEKQKRVGLYKFSMKHFWGRITKSTSKQVLFQLRHPPVDTYCLGTHSRELVLVILGPSMPYTNEDLTEDVIALRSRIALVLFKPFRGLLNLVGT
;
A
#
# COMPACT_ATOMS: atom_id res chain seq x y z
N MET A 1 -35.68 -2.08 1.04
CA MET A 1 -35.84 -0.97 0.08
C MET A 1 -34.51 -0.72 -0.62
N ALA A 2 -34.44 -1.05 -1.91
CA ALA A 2 -33.65 -0.37 -2.95
C ALA A 2 -34.23 -0.83 -4.31
N PHE A 3 -35.00 0.08 -4.92
CA PHE A 3 -35.42 0.29 -6.32
C PHE A 3 -34.77 -0.58 -7.43
N ASN A 4 -35.36 -0.81 -8.61
CA ASN A 4 -36.70 -0.83 -9.22
C ASN A 4 -36.45 -1.25 -10.69
N LEU A 5 -37.30 -2.12 -11.25
CA LEU A 5 -37.75 -2.14 -12.64
C LEU A 5 -36.67 -2.03 -13.76
N SER A 6 -36.12 -3.16 -14.20
CA SER A 6 -35.74 -3.33 -15.61
C SER A 6 -36.05 -4.76 -16.07
N ASN A 7 -36.67 -4.83 -17.24
CA ASN A 7 -37.35 -5.97 -17.86
C ASN A 7 -36.54 -7.29 -17.81
N GLU A 8 -37.15 -8.38 -17.34
CA GLU A 8 -36.45 -9.61 -16.92
C GLU A 8 -35.97 -10.52 -18.06
N GLU A 9 -36.35 -10.30 -19.33
CA GLU A 9 -36.18 -11.33 -20.37
C GLU A 9 -35.10 -11.07 -21.44
N GLU A 10 -34.58 -9.85 -21.63
CA GLU A 10 -33.66 -9.56 -22.76
C GLU A 10 -32.17 -9.41 -22.39
N MET A 11 -31.81 -9.33 -21.10
CA MET A 11 -30.42 -9.09 -20.68
C MET A 11 -29.62 -10.37 -20.39
N ALA A 12 -30.25 -11.55 -20.44
CA ALA A 12 -29.63 -12.80 -19.99
C ALA A 12 -28.57 -13.35 -20.96
N GLY A 13 -28.80 -13.28 -22.28
CA GLY A 13 -27.94 -13.91 -23.30
C GLY A 13 -26.51 -13.35 -23.39
N PRO A 14 -26.33 -12.02 -23.57
CA PRO A 14 -24.99 -11.43 -23.67
C PRO A 14 -24.20 -11.60 -22.36
N MET A 15 -24.85 -11.42 -21.22
CA MET A 15 -24.23 -11.61 -19.91
C MET A 15 -23.84 -13.08 -19.67
N ALA A 16 -24.69 -14.04 -20.03
CA ALA A 16 -24.38 -15.47 -19.91
C ALA A 16 -23.18 -15.89 -20.78
N SER A 17 -23.06 -15.35 -22.00
CA SER A 17 -21.90 -15.60 -22.86
C SER A 17 -20.59 -15.08 -22.24
N LEU A 18 -20.63 -13.89 -21.60
CA LEU A 18 -19.52 -13.34 -20.84
C LEU A 18 -19.18 -14.20 -19.61
N TYR A 19 -20.18 -14.76 -18.93
CA TYR A 19 -20.01 -15.66 -17.79
C TYR A 19 -19.26 -16.96 -18.15
N ILE A 20 -19.55 -17.52 -19.32
CA ILE A 20 -18.92 -18.75 -19.82
C ILE A 20 -17.53 -18.45 -20.38
N GLN A 21 -17.37 -17.37 -21.15
CA GLN A 21 -16.12 -17.04 -21.84
C GLN A 21 -15.03 -16.49 -20.91
N ARG A 22 -15.40 -15.82 -19.80
CA ARG A 22 -14.42 -15.28 -18.83
C ARG A 22 -14.21 -16.13 -17.58
N GLY A 23 -14.97 -17.23 -17.42
CA GLY A 23 -14.93 -18.07 -16.23
C GLY A 23 -15.42 -17.32 -15.00
N SER A 24 -16.67 -17.56 -14.61
CA SER A 24 -17.25 -17.13 -13.32
C SER A 24 -17.06 -15.64 -13.01
N CYS A 25 -18.03 -14.80 -13.41
CA CYS A 25 -18.25 -13.49 -12.79
C CYS A 25 -18.90 -13.67 -11.41
N ALA A 26 -18.42 -14.61 -10.60
CA ALA A 26 -18.55 -14.41 -9.17
C ALA A 26 -17.91 -13.04 -8.93
N TYR A 27 -18.72 -12.07 -8.52
CA TYR A 27 -18.29 -10.85 -7.86
C TYR A 27 -17.54 -11.27 -6.58
N ILE A 28 -16.39 -11.94 -6.74
CA ILE A 28 -15.37 -12.01 -5.73
C ILE A 28 -14.89 -10.57 -5.71
N SER A 29 -15.54 -9.77 -4.89
CA SER A 29 -15.10 -8.43 -4.56
C SER A 29 -13.59 -8.53 -4.35
N ALA A 30 -12.83 -7.96 -5.29
CA ALA A 30 -11.39 -8.07 -5.24
C ALA A 30 -10.97 -7.60 -3.85
N LYS A 31 -10.17 -8.39 -3.13
CA LYS A 31 -9.81 -8.03 -1.76
C LYS A 31 -9.10 -6.68 -1.80
N CYS A 32 -9.76 -5.65 -1.25
CA CYS A 32 -9.25 -4.30 -1.26
C CYS A 32 -8.38 -4.04 -0.03
N LYS A 33 -7.25 -3.36 -0.23
CA LYS A 33 -6.40 -2.87 0.86
C LYS A 33 -6.31 -1.35 0.79
N ARG A 34 -6.54 -0.70 1.92
CA ARG A 34 -6.48 0.76 2.03
C ARG A 34 -5.02 1.18 2.26
N LEU A 35 -4.51 2.07 1.42
CA LEU A 35 -3.19 2.70 1.57
C LEU A 35 -3.36 4.18 1.91
N GLN A 36 -2.98 4.56 3.13
CA GLN A 36 -3.11 5.93 3.64
C GLN A 36 -1.94 6.80 3.16
N LEU A 37 -2.06 7.37 1.95
CA LEU A 37 -0.99 8.11 1.29
C LEU A 37 -0.62 9.41 2.03
N TYR A 38 -1.63 10.15 2.52
CA TYR A 38 -1.40 11.39 3.27
C TYR A 38 -0.52 11.15 4.50
N ASN A 39 -0.82 10.09 5.26
CA ASN A 39 -0.05 9.71 6.43
C ASN A 39 1.38 9.29 6.06
N THR A 40 1.56 8.54 4.98
CA THR A 40 2.91 8.15 4.53
C THR A 40 3.75 9.36 4.10
N LEU A 41 3.15 10.35 3.42
CA LEU A 41 3.82 11.59 3.04
C LEU A 41 4.17 12.45 4.25
N ALA A 42 3.21 12.66 5.15
CA ALA A 42 3.43 13.42 6.38
C ALA A 42 4.52 12.79 7.24
N GLN A 43 4.59 11.46 7.33
CA GLN A 43 5.66 10.76 8.05
C GLN A 43 7.02 10.89 7.36
N LEU A 44 7.07 10.78 6.02
CA LEU A 44 8.31 10.95 5.27
C LEU A 44 8.89 12.35 5.42
N LEU A 45 8.03 13.37 5.41
CA LEU A 45 8.42 14.78 5.59
C LEU A 45 8.73 15.10 7.06
N GLY A 46 7.92 14.61 8.01
CA GLY A 46 8.12 14.82 9.44
C GLY A 46 9.38 14.14 10.00
N ARG A 47 9.89 13.09 9.34
CA ARG A 47 11.22 12.51 9.67
C ARG A 47 12.40 13.44 9.33
N MET A 48 12.18 14.57 8.65
CA MET A 48 13.23 15.60 8.49
C MET A 48 13.37 16.52 9.70
N SER A 49 12.33 16.68 10.53
CA SER A 49 12.34 17.59 11.68
C SER A 49 12.75 16.92 13.00
N SER A 50 12.96 15.60 13.00
CA SER A 50 13.51 14.89 14.15
C SER A 50 14.81 14.23 13.73
N PRO A 51 15.97 14.67 14.27
CA PRO A 51 17.17 13.88 14.13
C PRO A 51 16.93 12.52 14.79
N ILE A 52 17.60 11.53 14.21
CA ILE A 52 17.66 10.14 14.64
C ILE A 52 17.98 10.08 16.14
N ASP A 53 17.37 9.09 16.80
CA ASP A 53 17.52 8.67 18.20
C ASP A 53 16.56 9.30 19.24
N SER A 54 15.58 8.50 19.67
CA SER A 54 15.17 8.46 21.08
C SER A 54 14.66 7.07 21.44
N PRO A 55 15.10 6.50 22.58
CA PRO A 55 14.83 5.13 22.98
C PRO A 55 13.41 4.97 23.52
N ILE A 56 13.03 3.70 23.63
CA ILE A 56 11.86 3.16 24.34
C ILE A 56 11.46 4.07 25.53
N SER A 57 10.34 4.80 25.39
CA SER A 57 9.66 5.39 26.55
C SER A 57 8.32 4.72 26.71
N ALA A 58 8.26 3.85 27.72
CA ALA A 58 7.06 3.24 28.23
C ALA A 58 6.14 4.33 28.80
N LYS A 59 5.10 4.71 28.06
CA LYS A 59 3.84 5.25 28.59
C LYS A 59 2.75 4.98 27.55
N GLN A 60 1.90 4.01 27.88
CA GLN A 60 0.73 3.63 27.08
C GLN A 60 -0.27 4.79 27.11
N THR A 61 -0.35 5.53 26.00
CA THR A 61 -1.57 6.24 25.62
C THR A 61 -2.39 5.33 24.70
N PRO A 62 -3.73 5.45 24.67
CA PRO A 62 -4.58 4.55 23.90
C PRO A 62 -4.16 4.61 22.44
N ARG A 63 -3.80 3.44 21.89
CA ARG A 63 -3.22 3.27 20.57
C ARG A 63 -4.17 3.80 19.50
N VAL A 64 -4.06 5.09 19.17
CA VAL A 64 -4.45 5.58 17.85
C VAL A 64 -3.62 4.78 16.87
N ASN A 65 -4.29 3.94 16.08
CA ASN A 65 -3.69 3.03 15.10
C ASN A 65 -2.68 3.76 14.24
N ARG A 66 -1.42 3.74 14.68
CA ARG A 66 -0.31 4.38 14.00
C ARG A 66 -0.14 3.66 12.68
N SER A 67 -0.47 4.36 11.60
CA SER A 67 -0.11 4.06 10.22
C SER A 67 1.42 4.02 9.98
N MET A 68 2.22 3.95 11.05
CA MET A 68 3.66 3.73 11.02
C MET A 68 4.00 2.33 10.51
N ALA A 69 3.15 1.33 10.83
CA ALA A 69 3.33 -0.06 10.43
C ALA A 69 3.66 -0.21 8.93
N ALA A 70 2.78 0.27 8.04
CA ALA A 70 2.90 0.01 6.61
C ALA A 70 4.12 0.68 5.94
N LEU A 71 4.52 1.86 6.42
CA LEU A 71 5.72 2.53 5.90
C LEU A 71 6.98 1.86 6.45
N ASP A 72 7.02 1.55 7.74
CA ASP A 72 8.15 0.87 8.36
C ASP A 72 8.40 -0.52 7.74
N ASP A 73 7.34 -1.27 7.46
CA ASP A 73 7.42 -2.55 6.72
C ASP A 73 8.13 -2.41 5.39
N TYR A 74 7.77 -1.35 4.67
CA TYR A 74 8.32 -1.08 3.37
C TYR A 74 9.78 -0.61 3.48
N MET A 75 10.11 0.23 4.46
CA MET A 75 11.48 0.71 4.71
C MET A 75 12.43 -0.44 5.08
N TYR A 76 11.98 -1.33 5.98
CA TYR A 76 12.77 -2.44 6.49
C TYR A 76 12.52 -3.76 5.76
N ARG A 77 11.95 -3.69 4.55
CA ARG A 77 11.68 -4.87 3.71
C ARG A 77 12.96 -5.67 3.42
N PRO A 78 12.85 -7.00 3.22
CA PRO A 78 14.00 -7.84 2.90
C PRO A 78 14.68 -7.42 1.58
N GLU A 79 15.96 -7.79 1.42
CA GLU A 79 16.77 -7.36 0.27
C GLU A 79 16.20 -7.80 -1.08
N LYS A 80 15.52 -8.96 -1.14
CA LYS A 80 14.90 -9.45 -2.37
C LYS A 80 13.83 -8.49 -2.92
N GLN A 81 13.23 -7.69 -2.05
CA GLN A 81 12.15 -6.75 -2.40
C GLN A 81 12.67 -5.31 -2.58
N LYS A 82 13.99 -5.08 -2.60
CA LYS A 82 14.58 -3.72 -2.72
C LYS A 82 14.10 -2.95 -3.95
N ARG A 83 13.85 -3.63 -5.07
CA ARG A 83 13.41 -3.02 -6.35
C ARG A 83 11.90 -2.81 -6.47
N VAL A 84 11.11 -3.16 -5.47
CA VAL A 84 9.65 -3.04 -5.49
C VAL A 84 9.25 -1.67 -4.93
N GLY A 85 8.38 -0.94 -5.63
CA GLY A 85 7.78 0.32 -5.15
C GLY A 85 6.70 0.11 -4.09
N LEU A 86 6.32 1.17 -3.37
CA LEU A 86 5.37 1.10 -2.24
C LEU A 86 4.00 0.56 -2.66
N TYR A 87 3.52 0.95 -3.84
CA TYR A 87 2.26 0.48 -4.40
C TYR A 87 2.28 -1.04 -4.57
N LYS A 88 3.21 -1.56 -5.37
CA LYS A 88 3.33 -3.00 -5.64
C LYS A 88 3.64 -3.81 -4.37
N PHE A 89 4.42 -3.24 -3.45
CA PHE A 89 4.70 -3.87 -2.16
C PHE A 89 3.41 -4.05 -1.36
N SER A 90 2.64 -2.98 -1.19
CA SER A 90 1.40 -2.98 -0.43
C SER A 90 0.34 -3.93 -1.01
N MET A 91 0.33 -4.07 -2.34
CA MET A 91 -0.57 -4.92 -3.11
C MET A 91 -0.31 -6.41 -2.90
N LYS A 92 0.98 -6.79 -2.83
CA LYS A 92 1.42 -8.19 -2.90
C LYS A 92 1.78 -8.80 -1.55
N HIS A 93 2.07 -7.98 -0.53
CA HIS A 93 2.62 -8.48 0.73
C HIS A 93 1.74 -8.20 1.95
N PHE A 94 1.87 -9.09 2.93
CA PHE A 94 1.20 -9.02 4.24
C PHE A 94 2.12 -9.54 5.35
N TRP A 95 1.70 -9.37 6.60
CA TRP A 95 2.43 -9.90 7.76
C TRP A 95 2.03 -11.33 8.07
N GLY A 96 3.01 -12.23 8.08
CA GLY A 96 2.89 -13.55 8.66
C GLY A 96 3.58 -13.60 10.03
N ARG A 97 3.15 -14.50 10.91
CA ARG A 97 3.92 -14.78 12.13
C ARG A 97 5.14 -15.61 11.79
N ILE A 98 6.25 -15.34 12.47
CA ILE A 98 7.45 -16.18 12.36
C ILE A 98 7.15 -17.55 12.98
N THR A 99 7.62 -18.59 12.30
CA THR A 99 7.56 -19.99 12.74
C THR A 99 8.94 -20.62 12.57
N LYS A 100 9.15 -21.81 13.13
CA LYS A 100 10.45 -22.52 13.05
C LYS A 100 10.88 -22.82 11.60
N SER A 101 9.95 -22.87 10.66
CA SER A 101 10.20 -23.10 9.23
C SER A 101 10.34 -21.82 8.40
N THR A 102 10.22 -20.63 9.01
CA THR A 102 10.30 -19.35 8.29
C THR A 102 11.71 -19.10 7.77
N SER A 103 11.84 -18.87 6.46
CA SER A 103 13.13 -18.57 5.82
C SER A 103 13.66 -17.19 6.23
N LYS A 104 15.00 -17.09 6.41
CA LYS A 104 15.68 -15.81 6.68
C LYS A 104 15.48 -14.77 5.57
N GLN A 105 15.13 -15.19 4.36
CA GLN A 105 14.96 -14.32 3.20
C GLN A 105 13.66 -13.49 3.24
N VAL A 106 12.71 -13.85 4.10
CA VAL A 106 11.44 -13.13 4.27
C VAL A 106 11.39 -12.34 5.58
N LEU A 107 12.47 -12.34 6.35
CA LEU A 107 12.56 -11.58 7.60
C LEU A 107 12.84 -10.11 7.30
N PHE A 108 12.24 -9.22 8.10
CA PHE A 108 12.53 -7.80 8.06
C PHE A 108 13.96 -7.53 8.55
N GLN A 109 14.49 -6.36 8.20
CA GLN A 109 15.79 -5.93 8.69
C GLN A 109 15.77 -5.67 10.21
N LEU A 110 16.93 -5.79 10.87
CA LEU A 110 17.09 -5.66 12.33
C LEU A 110 16.56 -4.34 12.95
N ARG A 111 16.29 -3.32 12.15
CA ARG A 111 15.77 -2.03 12.59
C ARG A 111 14.23 -1.94 12.54
N HIS A 112 13.54 -3.02 12.17
CA HIS A 112 12.08 -3.07 12.12
C HIS A 112 11.47 -3.15 13.54
N PRO A 113 10.43 -2.39 13.91
CA PRO A 113 9.97 -2.35 15.29
C PRO A 113 9.52 -3.72 15.87
N PRO A 114 8.92 -4.63 15.07
CA PRO A 114 8.77 -6.05 15.45
C PRO A 114 9.58 -7.01 14.56
N VAL A 115 10.92 -7.02 14.67
CA VAL A 115 11.79 -7.95 13.90
C VAL A 115 11.49 -9.42 14.20
N ASP A 116 11.27 -9.77 15.48
CA ASP A 116 11.31 -11.16 15.94
C ASP A 116 9.94 -11.85 15.98
N THR A 117 8.87 -11.12 15.67
CA THR A 117 7.49 -11.64 15.74
C THR A 117 6.88 -11.90 14.37
N TYR A 118 7.21 -11.07 13.37
CA TYR A 118 6.55 -11.08 12.07
C TYR A 118 7.54 -11.20 10.91
N CYS A 119 7.11 -11.85 9.85
CA CYS A 119 7.81 -11.96 8.58
C CYS A 119 6.93 -11.50 7.41
N LEU A 120 7.56 -11.29 6.26
CA LEU A 120 6.87 -10.87 5.05
C LEU A 120 6.26 -12.06 4.31
N GLY A 121 4.92 -12.12 4.28
CA GLY A 121 4.16 -13.04 3.44
C GLY A 121 3.88 -12.45 2.06
N THR A 122 3.57 -13.31 1.09
CA THR A 122 3.12 -12.91 -0.26
C THR A 122 1.74 -13.49 -0.53
N HIS A 123 0.84 -12.66 -1.05
CA HIS A 123 -0.47 -13.13 -1.48
C HIS A 123 -0.34 -13.92 -2.78
N SER A 124 -1.13 -14.99 -2.90
CA SER A 124 -1.25 -15.77 -4.14
C SER A 124 -1.94 -14.98 -5.26
N ARG A 125 -2.82 -14.03 -4.91
CA ARG A 125 -3.47 -13.09 -5.83
C ARG A 125 -3.22 -11.67 -5.35
N GLU A 126 -2.90 -10.78 -6.27
CA GLU A 126 -2.65 -9.38 -5.92
C GLU A 126 -3.95 -8.69 -5.45
N LEU A 127 -3.83 -7.86 -4.42
CA LEU A 127 -4.96 -7.10 -3.86
C LEU A 127 -5.24 -5.85 -4.69
N VAL A 128 -6.48 -5.33 -4.65
CA VAL A 128 -6.73 -4.00 -5.22
C VAL A 128 -6.41 -2.94 -4.17
N LEU A 129 -5.54 -1.98 -4.50
CA LEU A 129 -5.21 -0.90 -3.57
C LEU A 129 -6.19 0.25 -3.72
N VAL A 130 -6.81 0.63 -2.60
CA VAL A 130 -7.59 1.86 -2.47
C VAL A 130 -6.69 2.91 -1.84
N ILE A 131 -6.23 3.84 -2.66
CA ILE A 131 -5.35 4.93 -2.22
C ILE A 131 -6.22 5.99 -1.55
N LEU A 132 -5.99 6.20 -0.25
CA LEU A 132 -6.64 7.23 0.54
C LEU A 132 -5.70 8.42 0.67
N GLY A 133 -6.08 9.53 0.06
CA GLY A 133 -5.24 10.73 0.00
C GLY A 133 -5.63 11.62 -1.17
N PRO A 134 -4.73 12.54 -1.57
CA PRO A 134 -4.95 13.39 -2.73
C PRO A 134 -5.27 12.55 -3.96
N SER A 135 -6.42 12.82 -4.59
CA SER A 135 -6.77 12.19 -5.86
C SER A 135 -5.76 12.63 -6.92
N MET A 136 -5.39 11.73 -7.83
CA MET A 136 -4.65 12.08 -9.04
C MET A 136 -5.69 12.38 -10.13
N PRO A 137 -6.01 13.65 -10.43
CA PRO A 137 -6.97 13.98 -11.47
C PRO A 137 -6.35 13.78 -12.84
N TYR A 138 -7.20 13.63 -13.86
CA TYR A 138 -6.79 13.66 -15.26
C TYR A 138 -6.03 14.97 -15.57
N THR A 139 -5.08 14.88 -16.50
CA THR A 139 -4.22 16.00 -16.93
C THR A 139 -5.08 17.14 -17.48
N ASN A 140 -5.23 18.21 -16.70
CA ASN A 140 -5.69 19.51 -17.18
C ASN A 140 -4.48 20.41 -17.36
N GLU A 141 -4.52 21.31 -18.34
CA GLU A 141 -3.41 22.22 -18.66
C GLU A 141 -3.29 23.37 -17.63
N ASP A 142 -4.36 23.66 -16.87
CA ASP A 142 -4.43 24.79 -15.91
C ASP A 142 -3.91 24.46 -14.48
N LEU A 143 -2.87 23.63 -14.36
CA LEU A 143 -2.39 23.20 -13.05
C LEU A 143 -1.34 24.17 -12.48
N THR A 144 -1.55 24.61 -11.23
CA THR A 144 -0.54 25.36 -10.47
C THR A 144 0.71 24.51 -10.20
N GLU A 145 1.88 25.15 -10.14
CA GLU A 145 3.17 24.50 -9.90
C GLU A 145 3.17 23.66 -8.61
N ASP A 146 2.53 24.14 -7.54
CA ASP A 146 2.41 23.42 -6.28
C ASP A 146 1.68 22.07 -6.43
N VAL A 147 0.64 22.05 -7.27
CA VAL A 147 -0.13 20.83 -7.54
C VAL A 147 0.69 19.85 -8.36
N ILE A 148 1.45 20.33 -9.34
CA ILE A 148 2.39 19.52 -10.13
C ILE A 148 3.48 18.92 -9.23
N ALA A 149 4.05 19.71 -8.33
CA ALA A 149 5.06 19.27 -7.38
C ALA A 149 4.51 18.21 -6.41
N LEU A 150 3.30 18.41 -5.87
CA LEU A 150 2.63 17.44 -5.02
C LEU A 150 2.39 16.11 -5.76
N ARG A 151 1.88 16.16 -6.99
CA ARG A 151 1.63 14.97 -7.81
C ARG A 151 2.90 14.20 -8.15
N SER A 152 3.96 14.93 -8.48
CA SER A 152 5.29 14.35 -8.72
C SER A 152 5.79 13.61 -7.47
N ARG A 153 5.67 14.22 -6.28
CA ARG A 153 6.02 13.57 -5.01
C ARG A 153 5.20 12.31 -4.76
N ILE A 154 3.89 12.35 -5.03
CA ILE A 154 2.99 11.18 -4.91
C ILE A 154 3.43 10.05 -5.82
N ALA A 155 3.68 10.34 -7.11
CA ALA A 155 4.11 9.35 -8.09
C ALA A 155 5.45 8.71 -7.69
N LEU A 156 6.41 9.52 -7.24
CA LEU A 156 7.69 9.03 -6.75
C LEU A 156 7.50 8.10 -5.55
N VAL A 157 6.70 8.46 -4.56
CA VAL A 157 6.46 7.62 -3.38
C VAL A 157 5.74 6.32 -3.74
N LEU A 158 4.80 6.33 -4.68
CA LEU A 158 4.07 5.11 -5.02
C LEU A 158 4.90 4.14 -5.88
N PHE A 159 5.66 4.66 -6.85
CA PHE A 159 6.24 3.85 -7.92
C PHE A 159 7.77 3.76 -7.89
N LYS A 160 8.49 4.76 -7.37
CA LYS A 160 9.95 4.70 -7.25
C LYS A 160 10.31 3.85 -6.03
N PRO A 161 11.20 2.85 -6.15
CA PRO A 161 11.68 2.11 -4.98
C PRO A 161 12.52 3.02 -4.07
N PHE A 162 12.20 3.04 -2.77
CA PHE A 162 12.94 3.86 -1.79
C PHE A 162 13.05 3.15 -0.43
N ARG A 163 14.05 3.54 0.36
CA ARG A 163 14.21 3.18 1.79
C ARG A 163 14.37 4.41 2.69
N GLY A 164 14.27 5.60 2.08
CA GLY A 164 14.40 6.89 2.74
C GLY A 164 14.20 8.00 1.71
N LEU A 165 14.05 9.23 2.19
CA LEU A 165 13.77 10.39 1.34
C LEU A 165 14.88 10.67 0.32
N LEU A 166 16.15 10.44 0.70
CA LEU A 166 17.31 10.64 -0.17
C LEU A 166 17.20 9.82 -1.48
N ASN A 167 16.60 8.62 -1.41
CA ASN A 167 16.41 7.78 -2.58
C ASN A 167 15.32 8.32 -3.52
N LEU A 168 14.38 9.12 -2.99
CA LEU A 168 13.31 9.73 -3.78
C LEU A 168 13.84 10.94 -4.55
N VAL A 169 14.63 11.79 -3.88
CA VAL A 169 15.17 13.05 -4.41
C VAL A 169 16.41 12.86 -5.29
N GLY A 170 17.06 11.69 -5.23
CA GLY A 170 18.37 11.39 -5.84
C GLY A 170 18.77 12.20 -7.08
N THR A 171 19.87 12.95 -6.90
CA THR A 171 20.91 13.41 -7.84
C THR A 171 20.72 13.08 -9.31
#